data_AF-A0A9Y3S5J8-F1
#
_entry.id   AF-A0A9Y3S5J8-F1
#
_cell.length_a   1.000
_cell.length_b   1.000
_cell.length_c   1.000
_cell.angle_alpha   90.00
_cell.angle_beta   90.00
_cell.angle_gamma   90.00
#
_symmetry.space_group_name_H-M   'P 1'
#
loop_
_entity.id
_entity.type
_entity.pdbx_description
1 polymer ?
#
loop_
_entity_poly.entity_id
_entity_poly.type
_entity_poly.pdbx_seq_one_letter_code
_entity_poly.pdbx_strand_id
1 'polypeptide(L)'
;VCPYYLSRSLKQEADVIFMPYNYLLDPKSRKALSIDLNGAVVIFDEAHNVEKTCEESTSFDLTPYDVASAINAVDRLLVEQSKEISHRDSVNVDFHGETSASGFKLGLSTIAKIKQILLDLEAAIDAYDPSDQGITKPGIFIYEVFEKANLTFSSKTAVYEALEHIIGYLAQQPGIFLNTSGLQKLSDIIQ
;
A
#
# COMPACT_ATOMS: atom_id res chain seq x y z
N VAL A 1 -17.54 -23.04 -19.22
CA VAL A 1 -16.15 -22.58 -19.05
C VAL A 1 -16.16 -21.06 -18.96
N CYS A 2 -15.43 -20.46 -18.01
CA CYS A 2 -15.35 -19.00 -17.90
C CYS A 2 -14.33 -18.45 -18.92
N PRO A 3 -14.72 -17.55 -19.84
CA PRO A 3 -13.83 -17.03 -20.88
C PRO A 3 -12.55 -16.38 -20.35
N TYR A 4 -12.64 -15.69 -19.20
CA TYR A 4 -11.50 -15.04 -18.55
C TYR A 4 -10.41 -16.04 -18.14
N TYR A 5 -10.78 -17.17 -17.54
CA TYR A 5 -9.81 -18.19 -17.13
C TYR A 5 -9.30 -18.98 -18.33
N LEU A 6 -10.15 -19.22 -19.33
CA LEU A 6 -9.76 -19.91 -20.55
C LEU A 6 -8.69 -19.12 -21.33
N SER A 7 -8.87 -17.82 -21.55
CA SER A 7 -7.88 -17.00 -22.25
C SER A 7 -6.54 -16.94 -21.51
N ARG A 8 -6.55 -16.90 -20.16
CA ARG A 8 -5.32 -16.98 -19.35
C ARG A 8 -4.57 -18.31 -19.52
N SER A 9 -5.29 -19.43 -19.64
CA SER A 9 -4.66 -20.73 -19.88
C SER A 9 -4.06 -20.84 -21.29
N LEU A 10 -4.79 -20.37 -22.31
CA LEU A 10 -4.36 -20.44 -23.71
C LEU A 10 -3.19 -19.51 -24.03
N LYS A 11 -2.99 -18.45 -23.24
CA LYS A 11 -1.88 -17.49 -23.40
C LYS A 11 -0.51 -18.17 -23.50
N GLN A 12 -0.30 -19.27 -22.78
CA GLN A 12 1.01 -19.96 -22.75
C GLN A 12 1.36 -20.66 -24.06
N GLU A 13 0.36 -20.98 -24.89
CA GLU A 13 0.53 -21.69 -26.16
C GLU A 13 0.29 -20.78 -27.37
N ALA A 14 -0.02 -19.50 -27.15
CA ALA A 14 -0.36 -18.55 -28.21
C ALA A 14 0.89 -17.94 -28.85
N ASP A 15 0.95 -17.96 -30.19
CA ASP A 15 2.01 -17.29 -30.96
C ASP A 15 1.85 -15.76 -30.98
N VAL A 16 0.60 -15.28 -30.93
CA VAL A 16 0.24 -13.86 -30.98
C VAL A 16 -0.74 -13.54 -29.86
N ILE A 17 -0.41 -12.54 -29.06
CA ILE A 17 -1.25 -12.08 -27.94
C ILE A 17 -1.59 -10.61 -28.15
N PHE A 18 -2.88 -10.31 -28.30
CA PHE A 18 -3.39 -8.95 -28.23
C PHE A 18 -3.62 -8.57 -26.78
N MET A 19 -2.99 -7.49 -26.33
CA MET A 19 -3.17 -6.97 -24.98
C MET A 19 -3.27 -5.44 -24.98
N PRO A 20 -4.09 -4.84 -24.10
CA PRO A 20 -4.09 -3.41 -23.92
C PRO A 20 -2.80 -2.93 -23.24
N TYR A 21 -2.47 -1.65 -23.39
CA TYR A 21 -1.23 -1.07 -22.86
C TYR A 21 -1.07 -1.23 -21.35
N ASN A 22 -2.15 -1.07 -20.58
CA ASN A 22 -2.09 -1.16 -19.12
C ASN A 22 -1.60 -2.54 -18.65
N TYR A 23 -1.89 -3.63 -19.36
CA TYR A 23 -1.42 -4.97 -18.97
C TYR A 23 0.09 -5.12 -19.13
N LEU A 24 0.70 -4.31 -19.99
CA LEU A 24 2.13 -4.31 -20.27
C LEU A 24 2.89 -3.26 -19.46
N LEU A 25 2.33 -2.05 -19.35
CA LEU A 25 2.98 -0.86 -18.81
C LEU A 25 2.77 -0.70 -17.29
N ASP A 26 1.63 -1.13 -16.74
CA ASP A 26 1.45 -1.18 -15.28
C ASP A 26 2.16 -2.42 -14.71
N PRO A 27 3.20 -2.25 -13.86
CA PRO A 27 3.91 -3.37 -13.25
C PRO A 27 3.02 -4.31 -12.45
N LYS A 28 1.97 -3.80 -11.78
CA LYS A 28 1.04 -4.61 -10.97
C LYS A 28 0.22 -5.53 -11.87
N SER A 29 -0.41 -4.97 -12.89
CA SER A 29 -1.18 -5.74 -13.90
C SER A 29 -0.31 -6.79 -14.60
N ARG A 30 0.91 -6.41 -15.02
CA ARG A 30 1.83 -7.32 -15.70
C ARG A 30 2.20 -8.53 -14.83
N LYS A 31 2.48 -8.30 -13.55
CA LYS A 31 2.78 -9.36 -12.56
C LYS A 31 1.55 -10.24 -12.28
N ALA A 32 0.38 -9.64 -12.10
CA ALA A 32 -0.87 -10.37 -11.82
C ALA A 32 -1.29 -11.32 -12.96
N LEU A 33 -0.97 -10.96 -14.21
CA LEU A 33 -1.24 -11.76 -15.41
C LEU A 33 -0.08 -12.68 -15.80
N SER A 34 1.02 -12.67 -15.04
CA SER A 34 2.25 -13.43 -15.32
C SER A 34 2.71 -13.27 -16.76
N ILE A 35 2.73 -12.04 -17.27
CA ILE A 35 3.19 -11.73 -18.63
C ILE A 35 4.71 -11.75 -18.61
N ASP A 36 5.28 -12.78 -19.24
CA ASP A 36 6.70 -12.86 -19.54
C ASP A 36 6.94 -12.36 -20.97
N LEU A 37 7.94 -11.51 -21.12
CA LEU A 37 8.33 -10.92 -22.40
C LEU A 37 9.67 -11.51 -22.91
N ASN A 38 10.27 -12.45 -22.18
CA ASN A 38 11.51 -13.08 -22.58
C ASN A 38 11.34 -13.77 -23.94
N GLY A 39 12.15 -13.36 -24.92
CA GLY A 39 12.08 -13.87 -26.29
C GLY A 39 10.89 -13.37 -27.11
N ALA A 40 10.06 -12.47 -26.57
CA ALA A 40 8.91 -11.92 -27.28
C ALA A 40 9.29 -10.68 -28.11
N VAL A 41 8.61 -10.51 -29.25
CA VAL A 41 8.59 -9.25 -29.99
C VAL A 41 7.36 -8.46 -29.56
N VAL A 42 7.57 -7.25 -29.05
CA VAL A 42 6.49 -6.37 -28.58
C VAL A 42 6.22 -5.31 -29.64
N ILE A 43 4.97 -5.18 -30.06
CA ILE A 43 4.53 -4.19 -31.04
C ILE A 43 3.52 -3.26 -30.36
N PHE A 44 3.86 -1.98 -30.27
CA PHE A 44 2.91 -0.94 -29.87
C PHE A 44 2.19 -0.43 -31.12
N ASP A 45 0.91 -0.78 -31.24
CA ASP A 45 0.02 -0.17 -32.24
C ASP A 45 -0.45 1.19 -31.74
N GLU A 46 -0.49 2.22 -32.60
CA GLU A 46 -0.90 3.59 -32.22
C GLU A 46 -0.13 4.18 -31.03
N ALA A 47 1.21 4.06 -31.04
CA ALA A 47 2.10 4.37 -29.93
C ALA A 47 2.08 5.81 -29.39
N HIS A 48 1.30 6.72 -29.99
CA HIS A 48 1.13 8.10 -29.53
C HIS A 48 0.45 8.20 -28.14
N ASN A 49 -0.26 7.16 -27.70
CA ASN A 49 -0.91 7.13 -26.38
C ASN A 49 -0.06 6.48 -25.27
N VAL A 50 1.13 5.98 -25.61
CA VAL A 50 1.98 5.23 -24.66
C VAL A 50 2.45 6.12 -23.51
N GLU A 51 2.89 7.34 -23.81
CA GLU A 51 3.37 8.31 -22.81
C GLU A 51 2.29 8.60 -21.77
N LYS A 52 1.11 9.03 -22.23
CA LYS A 52 -0.04 9.28 -21.35
C LYS A 52 -0.41 8.07 -20.50
N THR A 53 -0.35 6.86 -21.06
CA THR A 53 -0.65 5.63 -20.30
C THR A 53 0.40 5.38 -19.20
N CYS A 54 1.68 5.67 -19.47
CA CYS A 54 2.74 5.59 -18.46
C CYS A 54 2.57 6.63 -17.35
N GLU A 55 2.21 7.87 -17.71
CA GLU A 55 1.91 8.95 -16.75
C GLU A 55 0.75 8.55 -15.84
N GLU A 56 -0.37 8.09 -16.41
CA GLU A 56 -1.54 7.65 -15.65
C GLU A 56 -1.23 6.45 -14.75
N SER A 57 -0.40 5.50 -15.22
CA SER A 57 -0.04 4.28 -14.45
C SER A 57 0.86 4.57 -13.24
N THR A 58 1.55 5.70 -13.22
CA THR A 58 2.48 6.09 -12.15
C THR A 58 1.98 7.27 -11.31
N SER A 59 0.88 7.89 -11.74
CA SER A 59 0.23 8.97 -11.01
C SER A 59 -0.64 8.43 -9.89
N PHE A 60 -0.74 9.19 -8.81
CA PHE A 60 -1.64 8.89 -7.71
C PHE A 60 -2.18 10.19 -7.12
N ASP A 61 -3.39 10.13 -6.58
CA ASP A 61 -3.95 11.20 -5.77
C ASP A 61 -3.81 10.83 -4.29
N LEU A 62 -3.49 11.78 -3.42
CA LEU A 62 -3.53 11.57 -1.97
C LEU A 62 -4.38 12.67 -1.35
N THR A 63 -5.54 12.30 -0.81
CA THR A 63 -6.46 13.26 -0.20
C THR A 63 -6.23 13.35 1.31
N PRO A 64 -6.63 14.47 1.96
CA PRO A 64 -6.59 14.56 3.43
C PRO A 64 -7.39 13.44 4.10
N TYR A 65 -8.49 13.01 3.48
CA TYR A 65 -9.27 11.87 3.96
C TYR A 65 -8.47 10.55 3.95
N ASP A 66 -7.67 10.31 2.92
CA ASP A 66 -6.83 9.11 2.83
C ASP A 66 -5.84 9.07 3.99
N VAL A 67 -5.12 10.17 4.24
CA VAL A 67 -4.13 10.28 5.33
C VAL A 67 -4.81 10.14 6.69
N ALA A 68 -5.90 10.87 6.93
CA ALA A 68 -6.64 10.81 8.19
C ALA A 68 -7.23 9.42 8.46
N SER A 69 -7.75 8.74 7.43
CA SER A 69 -8.25 7.36 7.57
C SER A 69 -7.13 6.39 7.94
N ALA A 70 -5.94 6.57 7.36
CA ALA A 70 -4.78 5.75 7.69
C ALA A 70 -4.30 5.95 9.13
N ILE A 71 -4.20 7.20 9.58
CA ILE A 71 -3.83 7.54 10.97
C ILE A 71 -4.82 6.90 11.95
N ASN A 72 -6.13 7.05 11.71
CA ASN A 72 -7.17 6.50 12.57
C ASN A 72 -7.12 4.97 12.65
N ALA A 73 -6.85 4.29 11.53
CA ALA A 73 -6.73 2.83 11.49
C ALA A 73 -5.54 2.33 12.34
N VAL A 74 -4.38 2.99 12.22
CA VAL A 74 -3.17 2.64 13.01
C VAL A 74 -3.35 3.00 14.49
N ASP A 75 -3.99 4.13 14.79
CA ASP A 75 -4.23 4.56 16.17
C ASP A 75 -5.09 3.56 16.95
N ARG A 76 -6.19 3.10 16.34
CA ARG A 76 -7.04 2.07 16.95
C ARG A 76 -6.29 0.78 17.22
N LEU A 77 -5.50 0.32 16.24
CA LEU A 77 -4.67 -0.86 16.41
C LEU A 77 -3.69 -0.71 17.59
N LEU A 78 -3.09 0.47 17.74
CA LEU A 78 -2.17 0.75 18.85
C LEU A 78 -2.89 0.73 20.22
N VAL A 79 -4.09 1.30 20.30
CA VAL A 79 -4.93 1.25 21.51
C VAL A 79 -5.34 -0.18 21.87
N GLU A 80 -5.72 -1.00 20.89
CA GLU A 80 -6.10 -2.40 21.12
C GLU A 80 -4.91 -3.23 21.62
N GLN A 81 -3.76 -3.14 20.95
CA GLN A 81 -2.55 -3.87 21.33
C GLN A 81 -2.02 -3.46 22.72
N SER A 82 -2.13 -2.18 23.08
CA SER A 82 -1.71 -1.71 24.42
C SER A 82 -2.62 -2.22 25.56
N LYS A 83 -3.93 -2.39 25.30
CA LYS A 83 -4.88 -2.98 26.25
C LYS A 83 -4.62 -4.47 26.47
N GLU A 84 -4.34 -5.22 25.40
CA GLU A 84 -4.04 -6.66 25.51
C GLU A 84 -2.79 -6.93 26.36
N ILE A 85 -1.75 -6.09 26.22
CA ILE A 85 -0.52 -6.20 27.01
C ILE A 85 -0.78 -5.88 28.50
N SER A 86 -1.55 -4.84 28.78
CA SER A 86 -1.91 -4.46 30.16
C SER A 86 -2.76 -5.55 30.86
N HIS A 87 -3.59 -6.26 30.10
CA HIS A 87 -4.35 -7.42 30.60
C HIS A 87 -3.49 -8.66 30.82
N ARG A 88 -2.42 -8.88 30.04
CA ARG A 88 -1.49 -9.99 30.26
C ARG A 88 -0.65 -9.82 31.53
N ASP A 89 -0.23 -8.61 31.85
CA ASP A 89 0.58 -8.33 33.05
C ASP A 89 -0.21 -8.46 34.37
N SER A 90 -1.54 -8.50 34.31
CA SER A 90 -2.43 -8.63 35.48
C SER A 90 -2.97 -10.05 35.70
N VAL A 91 -2.82 -10.98 34.75
CA VAL A 91 -3.34 -12.36 34.83
C VAL A 91 -2.21 -13.40 34.77
N ASN A 92 -1.14 -13.18 35.53
CA ASN A 92 -0.17 -14.24 35.82
C ASN A 92 -0.52 -14.90 37.18
N VAL A 93 -1.61 -15.68 37.18
CA VAL A 93 -1.85 -16.75 38.15
C VAL A 93 -2.27 -17.98 37.34
N ASP A 94 -1.28 -18.84 37.08
CA ASP A 94 -1.39 -20.26 36.69
C ASP A 94 -2.55 -20.68 35.77
N PHE A 95 -2.31 -20.67 34.45
CA PHE A 95 -3.05 -21.56 33.55
C PHE A 95 -2.19 -22.02 32.36
N HIS A 96 -1.66 -23.25 32.47
CA HIS A 96 -1.16 -24.01 31.33
C HIS A 96 -2.36 -24.42 30.47
N GLY A 97 -2.67 -23.61 29.47
CA GLY A 97 -3.70 -23.92 28.48
C GLY A 97 -3.44 -23.11 27.23
N GLU A 98 -3.07 -23.82 26.15
CA GLU A 98 -2.85 -23.30 24.80
C GLU A 98 -3.90 -22.27 24.41
N THR A 99 -3.58 -21.00 24.61
CA THR A 99 -4.41 -19.88 24.15
C THR A 99 -3.82 -19.47 22.82
N SER A 100 -4.53 -19.79 21.73
CA SER A 100 -4.20 -19.38 20.36
C SER A 100 -3.74 -17.92 20.36
N ALA A 101 -2.42 -17.73 20.26
CA ALA A 101 -1.84 -16.40 20.17
C ALA A 101 -2.43 -15.75 18.92
N SER A 102 -3.20 -14.68 19.10
CA SER A 102 -3.58 -13.76 18.04
C SER A 102 -2.31 -13.46 17.22
N GLY A 103 -2.28 -13.90 15.96
CA GLY A 103 -1.07 -14.06 15.15
C GLY A 103 -0.38 -12.76 14.71
N PHE A 104 -0.56 -11.66 15.44
CA PHE A 104 0.03 -10.37 15.11
C PHE A 104 1.45 -10.24 15.70
N LYS A 105 2.46 -10.46 14.84
CA LYS A 105 3.89 -10.43 15.21
C LYS A 105 4.54 -9.04 15.09
N LEU A 106 3.78 -7.95 15.07
CA LEU A 106 4.35 -6.61 14.97
C LEU A 106 4.49 -5.98 16.36
N GLY A 107 5.69 -5.56 16.73
CA GLY A 107 5.93 -4.91 18.03
C GLY A 107 5.22 -3.55 18.13
N LEU A 108 4.69 -3.21 19.31
CA LEU A 108 4.05 -1.91 19.59
C LEU A 108 4.88 -0.70 19.13
N SER A 109 6.19 -0.77 19.31
CA SER A 109 7.12 0.29 18.88
C SER A 109 7.11 0.51 17.36
N THR A 110 6.85 -0.52 16.58
CA THR A 110 6.78 -0.43 15.12
C THR A 110 5.45 0.20 14.68
N ILE A 111 4.33 -0.19 15.30
CA ILE A 111 3.02 0.43 15.07
C ILE A 111 3.07 1.93 15.40
N ALA A 112 3.68 2.29 16.53
CA ALA A 112 3.87 3.67 16.95
C ALA A 112 4.73 4.47 15.95
N LYS A 113 5.80 3.87 15.42
CA LYS A 113 6.63 4.48 14.37
C LYS A 113 5.83 4.72 13.09
N ILE A 114 5.00 3.77 12.65
CA ILE A 114 4.13 3.96 11.49
C ILE A 114 3.15 5.11 11.73
N LYS A 115 2.52 5.17 12.90
CA LYS A 115 1.65 6.29 13.26
C LYS A 115 2.40 7.63 13.19
N GLN A 116 3.62 7.69 13.72
CA GLN A 116 4.44 8.91 13.69
C GLN A 116 4.75 9.33 12.25
N ILE A 117 5.14 8.39 11.38
CA ILE A 117 5.40 8.66 9.96
C ILE A 117 4.16 9.25 9.28
N LEU A 118 2.97 8.71 9.56
CA LEU A 118 1.72 9.22 8.97
C LEU A 118 1.39 10.65 9.45
N LEU A 119 1.62 10.94 10.72
CA LEU A 119 1.44 12.28 11.29
C LEU A 119 2.47 13.27 10.72
N ASP A 120 3.73 12.85 10.58
CA ASP A 120 4.78 13.68 10.00
C ASP A 120 4.50 13.96 8.51
N LEU A 121 3.93 12.98 7.79
CA LEU A 121 3.49 13.16 6.40
C LEU A 121 2.34 14.15 6.29
N GLU A 122 1.32 14.05 7.15
CA GLU A 122 0.22 15.02 7.24
C GLU A 122 0.77 16.44 7.49
N ALA A 123 1.62 16.61 8.50
CA ALA A 123 2.24 17.88 8.82
C ALA A 123 3.14 18.43 7.69
N ALA A 124 3.85 17.54 6.98
CA ALA A 124 4.67 17.92 5.84
C ALA A 124 3.84 18.43 4.67
N ILE A 125 2.66 17.87 4.43
CA ILE A 125 1.71 18.33 3.41
C ILE A 125 1.06 19.64 3.83
N ASP A 126 0.59 19.74 5.07
CA ASP A 126 -0.08 20.92 5.63
C ASP A 126 0.82 22.16 5.71
N ALA A 127 2.14 21.98 5.72
CA ALA A 127 3.11 23.07 5.68
C ALA A 127 3.06 23.88 4.36
N TYR A 128 2.35 23.40 3.34
CA TYR A 128 2.17 24.08 2.07
C TYR A 128 0.74 24.62 1.95
N ASP A 129 0.62 25.92 1.70
CA ASP A 129 -0.67 26.58 1.44
C ASP A 129 -0.94 26.59 -0.07
N PRO A 130 -1.81 25.70 -0.59
CA PRO A 130 -2.23 25.79 -1.97
C PRO A 130 -3.14 27.01 -2.11
N SER A 131 -2.57 28.13 -2.57
CA SER A 131 -3.36 29.28 -3.04
C SER A 131 -4.53 28.82 -3.93
N ASP A 132 -5.53 29.67 -4.21
CA ASP A 132 -6.73 29.29 -5.00
C ASP A 132 -6.46 28.62 -6.36
N GLN A 133 -5.26 28.77 -6.94
CA GLN A 133 -4.83 28.16 -8.20
C GLN A 133 -4.08 26.83 -8.04
N GLY A 134 -3.89 26.35 -6.81
CA GLY A 134 -3.04 25.22 -6.48
C GLY A 134 -1.54 25.54 -6.55
N ILE A 135 -0.71 24.51 -6.31
CA ILE A 135 0.75 24.59 -6.39
C ILE A 135 1.25 23.41 -7.24
N THR A 136 2.10 23.69 -8.22
CA THR A 136 2.84 22.67 -8.96
C THR A 136 4.32 22.76 -8.61
N LYS A 137 4.94 21.62 -8.32
CA LYS A 137 6.37 21.51 -7.99
C LYS A 137 7.08 20.55 -8.95
N PRO A 138 8.41 20.66 -9.11
CA PRO A 138 9.17 19.67 -9.88
C PRO A 138 9.05 18.27 -9.28
N GLY A 139 9.19 17.23 -10.09
CA GLY A 139 8.99 15.84 -9.64
C GLY A 139 9.85 15.41 -8.45
N ILE A 140 11.03 16.02 -8.23
CA ILE A 140 11.89 15.72 -7.07
C ILE A 140 11.23 16.07 -5.72
N PHE A 141 10.28 17.00 -5.73
CA PHE A 141 9.63 17.54 -4.53
C PHE A 141 8.89 16.48 -3.70
N ILE A 142 8.36 15.43 -4.35
CA ILE A 142 7.71 14.32 -3.63
C ILE A 142 8.66 13.65 -2.64
N TYR A 143 9.94 13.50 -3.00
CA TYR A 143 10.96 12.90 -2.15
C TYR A 143 11.32 13.82 -0.98
N GLU A 144 11.29 15.14 -1.17
CA GLU A 144 11.48 16.11 -0.08
C GLU A 144 10.34 16.05 0.94
N VAL A 145 9.10 15.88 0.47
CA VAL A 145 7.92 15.71 1.35
C VAL A 145 8.02 14.39 2.12
N PHE A 146 8.36 13.29 1.46
CA PHE A 146 8.53 11.98 2.10
C PHE A 146 9.70 11.96 3.09
N GLU A 147 10.81 12.62 2.79
CA GLU A 147 11.96 12.69 3.70
C GLU A 147 11.60 13.38 5.02
N LYS A 148 10.76 14.42 5.00
CA LYS A 148 10.23 15.08 6.22
C LYS A 148 9.42 14.11 7.10
N ALA A 149 8.82 13.09 6.50
CA ALA A 149 8.10 12.03 7.18
C ALA A 149 8.96 10.80 7.51
N ASN A 150 10.29 10.89 7.40
CA ASN A 150 11.23 9.77 7.54
C ASN A 150 10.99 8.61 6.55
N LEU A 151 10.33 8.88 5.41
CA LEU A 151 10.18 7.96 4.29
C LEU A 151 11.33 8.17 3.31
N THR A 152 12.39 7.38 3.48
CA THR A 152 13.60 7.43 2.64
C THR A 152 13.80 6.07 1.96
N PHE A 153 14.71 5.99 0.98
CA PHE A 153 15.07 4.70 0.36
C PHE A 153 15.53 3.64 1.38
N SER A 154 16.10 4.05 2.51
CA SER A 154 16.57 3.13 3.55
C SER A 154 15.44 2.63 4.46
N SER A 155 14.40 3.43 4.68
CA SER A 155 13.25 3.08 5.54
C SER A 155 12.07 2.50 4.77
N LYS A 156 11.97 2.77 3.45
CA LYS A 156 10.87 2.36 2.56
C LYS A 156 10.46 0.91 2.75
N THR A 157 11.39 -0.05 2.67
CA THR A 157 11.07 -1.49 2.76
C THR A 157 10.46 -1.86 4.10
N ALA A 158 11.04 -1.39 5.21
CA ALA A 158 10.54 -1.68 6.55
C ALA A 158 9.16 -1.05 6.79
N VAL A 159 8.92 0.15 6.26
CA VAL A 159 7.61 0.82 6.36
C VAL A 159 6.57 0.09 5.53
N TYR A 160 6.89 -0.27 4.29
CA TYR A 160 6.01 -1.04 3.41
C TYR A 160 5.59 -2.37 4.04
N GLU A 161 6.55 -3.16 4.53
CA GLU A 161 6.26 -4.44 5.19
C GLU A 161 5.38 -4.25 6.43
N ALA A 162 5.65 -3.24 7.26
CA ALA A 162 4.84 -2.94 8.42
C ALA A 162 3.40 -2.53 8.05
N LEU A 163 3.21 -1.74 6.98
CA LEU A 163 1.89 -1.38 6.47
C LEU A 163 1.12 -2.62 6.00
N GLU A 164 1.75 -3.50 5.21
CA GLU A 164 1.12 -4.74 4.74
C GLU A 164 0.71 -5.66 5.90
N HIS A 165 1.55 -5.77 6.92
CA HIS A 165 1.21 -6.51 8.14
C HIS A 165 0.02 -5.91 8.88
N ILE A 166 -0.03 -4.58 9.02
CA ILE A 166 -1.14 -3.86 9.66
C ILE A 166 -2.44 -4.07 8.85
N ILE A 167 -2.40 -3.85 7.54
CA ILE A 167 -3.54 -4.02 6.64
C ILE A 167 -4.07 -5.45 6.71
N GLY A 168 -3.18 -6.45 6.62
CA GLY A 168 -3.54 -7.86 6.68
C GLY A 168 -4.19 -8.26 8.01
N TYR A 169 -3.71 -7.71 9.12
CA TYR A 169 -4.32 -7.94 10.43
C TYR A 169 -5.71 -7.31 10.56
N LEU A 170 -5.84 -6.04 10.16
CA LEU A 170 -7.11 -5.33 10.24
C LEU A 170 -8.19 -5.98 9.35
N ALA A 171 -7.80 -6.54 8.20
CA ALA A 171 -8.71 -7.27 7.32
C ALA A 171 -9.26 -8.57 7.93
N GLN A 172 -8.59 -9.15 8.93
CA GLN A 172 -8.99 -10.41 9.56
C GLN A 172 -9.87 -10.23 10.79
N GLN A 173 -10.07 -8.99 11.28
CA GLN A 173 -10.86 -8.73 12.49
C GLN A 173 -12.36 -8.69 12.20
N PRO A 174 -13.15 -9.66 12.70
CA PRO A 174 -14.60 -9.70 12.44
C PRO A 174 -15.32 -8.62 13.26
N GLY A 175 -16.18 -7.82 12.61
CA GLY A 175 -17.19 -6.98 13.26
C GLY A 175 -16.89 -5.49 13.37
N ILE A 176 -15.67 -5.03 13.04
CA ILE A 176 -15.35 -3.60 12.94
C ILE A 176 -15.02 -3.30 11.49
N PHE A 177 -15.94 -2.65 10.77
CA PHE A 177 -15.66 -2.13 9.42
C PHE A 177 -14.72 -0.93 9.56
N LEU A 178 -13.42 -1.21 9.68
CA LEU A 178 -12.37 -0.21 9.71
C LEU A 178 -12.00 0.15 8.27
N ASN A 179 -12.10 1.44 7.94
CA ASN A 179 -11.67 1.88 6.62
C ASN A 179 -10.14 1.84 6.55
N THR A 180 -9.61 0.84 5.85
CA THR A 180 -8.17 0.68 5.57
C THR A 180 -7.77 1.25 4.21
N SER A 181 -8.67 1.93 3.48
CA SER A 181 -8.40 2.44 2.14
C SER A 181 -7.19 3.37 2.10
N GLY A 182 -7.06 4.25 3.09
CA GLY A 182 -5.91 5.14 3.20
C GLY A 182 -4.58 4.41 3.40
N LEU A 183 -4.57 3.36 4.23
CA LEU A 183 -3.37 2.54 4.44
C LEU A 183 -3.01 1.79 3.16
N GLN A 184 -3.99 1.21 2.47
CA GLN A 184 -3.76 0.52 1.20
C GLN A 184 -3.16 1.47 0.17
N LYS A 185 -3.72 2.68 0.06
CA LYS A 185 -3.24 3.71 -0.87
C LYS A 185 -1.80 4.14 -0.57
N LEU A 186 -1.46 4.35 0.71
CA LEU A 186 -0.09 4.67 1.10
C LEU A 186 0.88 3.51 0.88
N SER A 187 0.46 2.27 1.14
CA SER A 187 1.25 1.08 0.80
C SER A 187 1.54 1.03 -0.70
N ASP A 188 0.53 1.31 -1.53
CA ASP A 188 0.64 1.33 -2.99
C ASP A 188 1.58 2.43 -3.51
N ILE A 189 1.62 3.60 -2.86
CA ILE A 189 2.51 4.72 -3.19
C ILE A 189 3.96 4.41 -2.81
N ILE A 190 4.17 3.69 -1.69
CA ILE A 190 5.50 3.40 -1.14
C ILE A 190 6.17 2.22 -1.85
N GLN A 191 5.41 1.27 -2.41
CA GLN A 191 5.88 0.04 -3.05
C GLN A 191 7.06 0.24 -4.02
#